data_AF-A0A2N2ZRE0-F1
#
_entry.id   AF-A0A2N2ZRE0-F1
#
_cell.length_a   1.000
_cell.length_b   1.000
_cell.length_c   1.000
_cell.angle_alpha   90.00
_cell.angle_beta   90.00
_cell.angle_gamma   90.00
#
_symmetry.space_group_name_H-M   'P 1'
#
loop_
_entity.id
_entity.type
_entity.pdbx_description
1 polymer ?
#
loop_
_entity_poly.entity_id
_entity_poly.type
_entity_poly.pdbx_seq_one_letter_code
_entity_poly.pdbx_strand_id
1 'polypeptide(L)'
;MIYTQGIPESALSQKLEKWENELPKSIKSAYLPSPGMVKLRLSTTGNNKIKLNIAIEEQIEKIKKIIPQYIYSFEEEALEKIIGEKLKQQKATLSTAESCTGGYIAHLITSVAGASDYFEGAIISSC
;
A
#
# COMPACT_ATOMS: atom_id res chain seq x y z
N MET A 1 6.29 -5.56 -5.09
CA MET A 1 6.84 -4.57 -4.13
C MET A 1 6.02 -4.66 -2.86
N ILE A 2 6.27 -3.87 -1.82
CA ILE A 2 5.40 -3.81 -0.65
C ILE A 2 5.02 -2.36 -0.45
N TYR A 3 3.73 -2.06 -0.48
CA TYR A 3 3.20 -0.71 -0.38
C TYR A 3 2.68 -0.48 1.03
N THR A 4 3.21 0.54 1.68
CA THR A 4 2.88 0.86 3.07
C THR A 4 2.35 2.27 3.22
N GLN A 5 1.46 2.48 4.19
CA GLN A 5 0.90 3.78 4.53
C GLN A 5 0.74 3.92 6.05
N GLY A 6 0.73 5.16 6.54
CA GLY A 6 0.59 5.45 7.98
C GLY A 6 1.86 5.27 8.80
N ILE A 7 3.03 5.13 8.17
CA ILE A 7 4.32 5.06 8.85
C ILE A 7 5.40 5.84 8.07
N PRO A 8 6.18 6.72 8.73
CA PRO A 8 7.34 7.38 8.12
C PRO A 8 8.47 6.39 7.80
N GLU A 9 9.31 6.74 6.82
CA GLU A 9 10.46 5.91 6.39
C GLU A 9 11.38 5.53 7.54
N SER A 10 11.82 6.48 8.36
CA SER A 10 12.76 6.23 9.47
C SER A 10 12.17 5.26 10.49
N ALA A 11 10.89 5.40 10.84
CA ALA A 11 10.20 4.51 11.76
C ALA A 11 9.99 3.11 11.15
N LEU A 12 9.71 3.03 9.85
CA LEU A 12 9.59 1.77 9.13
C LEU A 12 10.92 1.01 9.09
N SER A 13 12.02 1.71 8.78
CA SER A 13 13.36 1.16 8.77
C SER A 13 13.77 0.65 10.16
N GLN A 14 13.52 1.41 11.23
CA GLN A 14 13.79 0.97 12.60
C GLN A 14 13.01 -0.31 12.97
N LYS A 15 11.74 -0.41 12.58
CA LYS A 15 10.94 -1.63 12.84
C LYS A 15 11.46 -2.85 12.07
N LEU A 16 12.04 -2.64 10.90
CA LEU A 16 12.53 -3.69 10.02
C LEU A 16 14.03 -3.98 10.17
N GLU A 17 14.75 -3.20 10.97
CA GLU A 17 16.21 -3.31 11.15
C GLU A 17 16.68 -4.73 11.45
N LYS A 18 16.02 -5.41 12.41
CA LYS A 18 16.39 -6.78 12.78
C LYS A 18 16.18 -7.77 11.63
N TRP A 19 15.07 -7.64 10.91
CA TRP A 19 14.79 -8.47 9.73
C TRP A 19 15.76 -8.19 8.59
N GLU A 20 16.12 -6.91 8.38
CA GLU A 20 17.06 -6.47 7.35
C GLU A 20 18.48 -7.00 7.61
N ASN A 21 18.91 -7.02 8.88
CA ASN A 21 20.17 -7.62 9.29
C ASN A 21 20.23 -9.15 9.09
N GLU A 22 19.07 -9.81 9.05
CA GLU A 22 18.92 -11.26 8.82
C GLU A 22 18.70 -11.60 7.34
N LEU A 23 18.70 -10.61 6.44
CA LEU A 23 18.48 -10.85 5.02
C LEU A 23 19.61 -11.68 4.38
N PRO A 24 19.27 -12.65 3.52
CA PRO A 24 20.28 -13.33 2.70
C PRO A 24 21.06 -12.34 1.83
N LYS A 25 22.36 -12.56 1.64
CA LYS A 25 23.22 -11.70 0.80
C LYS A 25 22.73 -11.55 -0.66
N SER A 26 21.91 -12.48 -1.14
CA SER A 26 21.30 -12.45 -2.46
C SER A 26 20.07 -11.52 -2.56
N ILE A 27 19.55 -11.00 -1.45
CA ILE A 27 18.37 -10.15 -1.38
C ILE A 27 18.79 -8.78 -0.84
N LYS A 28 18.30 -7.71 -1.47
CA LYS A 28 18.47 -6.32 -1.04
C LYS A 28 17.12 -5.67 -0.83
N SER A 29 16.97 -4.96 0.27
CA SER A 29 15.86 -4.04 0.58
C SER A 29 16.21 -2.61 0.14
N ALA A 30 15.19 -1.85 -0.24
CA ALA A 30 15.29 -0.41 -0.40
C ALA A 30 13.96 0.26 -0.03
N TYR A 31 14.02 1.37 0.69
CA TYR A 31 12.87 2.18 1.06
C TYR A 31 12.75 3.33 0.06
N LEU A 32 11.56 3.49 -0.52
CA LEU A 32 11.27 4.49 -1.54
C LEU A 32 10.11 5.36 -1.03
N PRO A 33 10.40 6.47 -0.34
CA PRO A 33 9.36 7.37 0.15
C PRO A 33 8.63 8.03 -1.03
N SER A 34 7.35 8.30 -0.86
CA SER A 34 6.50 9.04 -1.79
C SER A 34 5.46 9.81 -0.96
N PRO A 35 4.78 10.84 -1.53
CA PRO A 35 3.76 11.57 -0.78
C PRO A 35 2.72 10.63 -0.16
N GLY A 36 2.61 10.66 1.16
CA GLY A 36 1.65 9.86 1.93
C GLY A 36 1.93 8.36 2.06
N MET A 37 3.04 7.83 1.50
CA MET A 37 3.33 6.39 1.54
C MET A 37 4.84 6.08 1.48
N VAL A 38 5.21 4.85 1.85
CA VAL A 38 6.57 4.33 1.65
C VAL A 38 6.47 2.99 0.92
N LYS A 39 7.23 2.85 -0.17
CA LYS A 39 7.33 1.60 -0.92
C LYS A 39 8.60 0.85 -0.49
N LEU A 40 8.44 -0.37 -0.01
CA LEU A 40 9.57 -1.27 0.27
C LEU A 40 9.79 -2.17 -0.94
N ARG A 41 10.98 -2.06 -1.52
CA ARG A 41 11.41 -2.85 -2.67
C ARG A 41 12.36 -3.95 -2.22
N LEU A 42 12.02 -5.19 -2.53
CA LEU A 42 12.93 -6.33 -2.45
C LEU A 42 13.47 -6.64 -3.84
N SER A 43 14.80 -6.72 -3.96
CA SER A 43 15.49 -7.10 -5.19
C SER A 43 16.38 -8.29 -4.92
N THR A 44 16.46 -9.22 -5.86
CA THR A 44 17.33 -10.40 -5.72
C THR A 44 18.06 -10.70 -7.01
N THR A 45 19.23 -11.32 -6.90
CA THR A 45 20.08 -11.72 -8.01
C THR A 45 20.43 -13.20 -7.93
N GLY A 46 20.42 -13.88 -9.07
CA GLY A 46 20.81 -15.28 -9.16
C GLY A 46 20.30 -15.97 -10.42
N ASN A 47 20.71 -17.23 -10.59
CA ASN A 47 20.52 -17.96 -11.84
C ASN A 47 19.26 -18.86 -11.86
N ASN A 48 18.52 -18.95 -10.75
CA ASN A 48 17.34 -19.81 -10.64
C ASN A 48 16.12 -19.01 -10.15
N LYS A 49 15.29 -18.59 -11.10
CA LYS A 49 14.10 -17.75 -10.83
C LYS A 49 13.14 -18.36 -9.81
N ILE A 50 12.92 -19.67 -9.84
CA ILE A 50 11.97 -20.35 -8.94
C ILE A 50 12.46 -20.26 -7.49
N LYS A 51 13.73 -20.63 -7.24
CA LYS A 51 14.33 -20.53 -5.90
C LYS A 51 14.34 -19.10 -5.38
N LEU A 52 14.59 -18.13 -6.26
CA LEU A 52 14.60 -16.71 -5.90
C LEU A 52 13.21 -16.20 -5.52
N ASN A 53 12.17 -16.59 -6.25
CA ASN A 53 10.80 -16.21 -5.94
C ASN A 53 10.37 -16.77 -4.58
N ILE A 54 10.63 -18.06 -4.31
CA ILE A 54 10.34 -18.68 -3.01
C ILE A 54 11.04 -17.93 -1.89
N ALA A 55 12.33 -17.61 -2.05
CA ALA A 55 13.09 -16.88 -1.03
C ALA A 55 12.53 -15.47 -0.78
N ILE A 56 12.07 -14.77 -1.83
CA ILE A 56 11.42 -13.46 -1.70
C ILE A 56 10.08 -13.58 -0.97
N GLU A 57 9.24 -14.55 -1.34
CA GLU A 57 7.95 -14.81 -0.71
C GLU A 57 8.10 -15.12 0.78
N GLU A 58 9.10 -15.92 1.16
CA GLU A 58 9.43 -16.17 2.57
C GLU A 58 9.75 -14.88 3.34
N GLN A 59 10.49 -13.94 2.74
CA GLN A 59 10.76 -12.66 3.38
C GLN A 59 9.50 -11.78 3.48
N ILE A 60 8.65 -11.79 2.45
CA ILE A 60 7.37 -11.08 2.48
C ILE A 60 6.50 -11.58 3.63
N GLU A 61 6.42 -12.89 3.84
CA GLU A 61 5.65 -13.49 4.95
C GLU A 61 6.20 -13.10 6.33
N LYS A 62 7.52 -12.91 6.46
CA LYS A 62 8.10 -12.37 7.69
C LYS A 62 7.70 -10.91 7.91
N ILE A 63 7.80 -10.08 6.87
CA ILE A 63 7.44 -8.65 6.94
C ILE A 63 5.96 -8.47 7.30
N LYS A 64 5.07 -9.28 6.71
CA LYS A 64 3.63 -9.31 7.06
C LYS A 64 3.38 -9.50 8.56
N LYS A 65 4.23 -10.25 9.25
CA LYS A 65 4.12 -10.47 10.71
C LYS A 65 4.65 -9.31 11.54
N ILE A 66 5.60 -8.54 11.00
CA ILE A 66 6.27 -7.44 11.72
C ILE A 66 5.46 -6.13 11.59
N ILE A 67 4.92 -5.85 10.40
CA ILE A 67 4.23 -4.59 10.09
C ILE A 67 2.85 -4.78 9.44
N PRO A 68 1.99 -5.70 9.91
CA PRO A 68 0.71 -6.03 9.26
C PRO A 68 -0.18 -4.81 9.05
N GLN A 69 -0.25 -3.90 10.05
CA GLN A 69 -1.17 -2.77 10.00
C GLN A 69 -0.79 -1.69 8.97
N TYR A 70 0.44 -1.69 8.47
CA TYR A 70 0.93 -0.65 7.58
C TYR A 70 0.87 -1.06 6.11
N ILE A 71 0.76 -2.35 5.81
CA ILE A 71 0.76 -2.87 4.44
C ILE A 71 -0.66 -2.79 3.88
N TYR A 72 -0.82 -2.13 2.73
CA TYR A 72 -2.10 -2.08 2.03
C TYR A 72 -2.10 -2.87 0.70
N SER A 73 -0.94 -3.04 0.06
CA SER A 73 -0.82 -3.83 -1.17
C SER A 73 0.59 -4.41 -1.39
N PHE A 74 0.66 -5.45 -2.22
CA PHE A 74 1.91 -6.04 -2.74
C PHE A 74 2.12 -5.74 -4.24
N GLU A 75 1.10 -5.16 -4.87
CA GLU A 75 1.06 -4.79 -6.28
C GLU A 75 0.90 -3.27 -6.42
N GLU A 76 1.20 -2.76 -7.61
CA GLU A 76 1.03 -1.34 -7.91
C GLU A 76 -0.44 -1.02 -8.13
N GLU A 77 -1.16 -0.86 -7.03
CA GLU A 77 -2.59 -0.55 -7.03
C GLU A 77 -2.88 0.71 -6.24
N ALA A 78 -3.71 1.57 -6.82
CA ALA A 78 -4.16 2.79 -6.17
C ALA A 78 -5.13 2.47 -5.03
N LEU A 79 -5.06 3.24 -3.93
CA LEU A 79 -5.82 2.96 -2.72
C LEU A 79 -7.34 3.07 -2.96
N GLU A 80 -7.75 4.06 -3.75
CA GLU A 80 -9.13 4.28 -4.19
C GLU A 80 -9.71 3.07 -4.93
N LYS A 81 -8.89 2.35 -5.71
CA LYS A 81 -9.31 1.12 -6.40
C LYS A 81 -9.55 0.00 -5.39
N ILE A 82 -8.61 -0.21 -4.47
CA ILE A 82 -8.72 -1.23 -3.41
C ILE A 82 -9.95 -0.98 -2.53
N ILE A 83 -10.20 0.28 -2.17
CA ILE A 83 -11.39 0.67 -1.39
C ILE A 83 -12.66 0.41 -2.18
N GLY A 84 -12.71 0.82 -3.45
CA GLY A 84 -13.86 0.60 -4.33
C GLY A 84 -14.22 -0.89 -4.47
N GLU A 85 -13.23 -1.74 -4.69
CA GLU A 85 -13.44 -3.19 -4.77
C GLU A 85 -13.98 -3.78 -3.46
N LYS A 86 -13.45 -3.33 -2.31
CA LYS A 86 -13.95 -3.75 -0.99
C LYS A 86 -15.40 -3.32 -0.75
N LEU A 87 -15.75 -2.09 -1.09
CA LEU A 87 -17.12 -1.58 -0.95
C LEU A 87 -18.10 -2.36 -1.82
N LYS A 88 -17.74 -2.63 -3.09
CA LYS A 88 -18.54 -3.47 -4.00
C LYS A 88 -18.76 -4.88 -3.43
N GLN A 89 -17.70 -5.53 -2.94
CA GLN A 89 -17.80 -6.86 -2.33
C GLN A 89 -18.72 -6.89 -1.11
N GLN A 90 -18.71 -5.82 -0.31
CA GLN A 90 -19.53 -5.69 0.88
C GLN A 90 -20.95 -5.16 0.58
N LYS A 91 -21.25 -4.80 -0.67
CA LYS A 91 -22.48 -4.07 -1.05
C LYS A 91 -22.70 -2.82 -0.19
N ALA A 92 -21.61 -2.16 0.17
CA ALA A 92 -21.62 -0.94 0.98
C ALA A 92 -21.41 0.28 0.08
N THR A 93 -21.91 1.42 0.54
CA THR A 93 -21.77 2.71 -0.15
C THR A 93 -20.96 3.69 0.70
N LEU A 94 -20.42 4.72 0.04
CA LEU A 94 -19.57 5.75 0.62
C LEU A 94 -20.01 7.14 0.14
N SER A 95 -19.91 8.13 1.02
CA SER A 95 -20.01 9.55 0.69
C SER A 95 -18.93 10.33 1.44
N THR A 96 -18.52 11.49 0.94
CA THR A 96 -17.53 12.36 1.61
C THR A 96 -18.09 13.74 1.94
N ALA A 97 -17.59 14.34 3.02
CA ALA A 97 -17.75 15.76 3.32
C ALA A 97 -16.35 16.37 3.47
N GLU A 98 -15.99 17.28 2.58
CA GLU A 98 -14.61 17.74 2.37
C GLU A 98 -14.48 19.24 2.62
N SER A 99 -13.44 19.64 3.35
CA SER A 99 -13.09 21.05 3.57
C SER A 99 -11.73 21.37 2.99
N CYS A 100 -10.64 21.13 3.74
CA CYS A 100 -9.26 21.42 3.31
C CYS A 100 -8.81 20.64 2.07
N THR A 101 -9.42 19.50 1.78
CA THR A 101 -9.11 18.68 0.60
C THR A 101 -9.75 19.20 -0.69
N GLY A 102 -10.74 20.10 -0.59
CA GLY A 102 -11.37 20.75 -1.75
C GLY A 102 -12.03 19.80 -2.75
N GLY A 103 -12.44 18.60 -2.33
CA GLY A 103 -13.01 17.58 -3.21
C GLY A 103 -11.97 16.60 -3.80
N TYR A 104 -10.71 16.68 -3.39
CA TYR A 104 -9.66 15.79 -3.91
C TYR A 104 -9.92 14.31 -3.56
N ILE A 105 -10.52 14.01 -2.41
CA ILE A 105 -10.85 12.62 -2.06
C ILE A 105 -11.96 12.10 -2.98
N ALA A 106 -13.03 12.88 -3.17
CA ALA A 106 -14.09 12.54 -4.13
C ALA A 106 -13.54 12.36 -5.55
N HIS A 107 -12.60 13.21 -5.97
CA HIS A 107 -11.92 13.08 -7.26
C HIS A 107 -11.18 11.75 -7.40
N LEU A 108 -10.37 11.37 -6.39
CA LEU A 108 -9.67 10.08 -6.40
C LEU A 108 -10.66 8.92 -6.48
N ILE A 109 -11.70 8.92 -5.66
CA ILE A 109 -12.73 7.86 -5.67
C ILE A 109 -13.41 7.74 -7.04
N THR A 110 -13.81 8.87 -7.63
CA THR A 110 -14.53 8.91 -8.91
C THR A 110 -13.64 8.67 -10.14
N SER A 111 -12.32 8.73 -9.99
CA SER A 111 -11.36 8.36 -11.04
C SER A 111 -11.36 6.86 -11.37
N VAL A 112 -11.87 6.03 -10.45
CA VAL A 112 -12.00 4.59 -10.63
C VAL A 112 -13.24 4.26 -11.46
N ALA A 113 -13.07 3.48 -12.53
CA ALA A 113 -14.18 3.04 -13.36
C ALA A 113 -15.24 2.27 -12.55
N GLY A 114 -16.51 2.66 -12.70
CA GLY A 114 -17.62 2.07 -11.94
C GLY A 114 -17.72 2.55 -10.49
N ALA A 115 -17.17 3.72 -10.16
CA ALA A 115 -17.33 4.35 -8.84
C ALA A 115 -18.79 4.61 -8.46
N SER A 116 -19.67 4.82 -9.45
CA SER A 116 -21.11 5.02 -9.25
C SER A 116 -21.81 3.85 -8.56
N ASP A 117 -21.23 2.65 -8.56
CA ASP A 117 -21.81 1.49 -7.90
C ASP A 117 -21.69 1.54 -6.37
N TYR A 118 -20.82 2.40 -5.83
CA TYR A 118 -20.53 2.48 -4.39
C TYR A 118 -20.32 3.90 -3.86
N PHE A 119 -20.23 4.92 -4.72
CA PHE A 119 -20.02 6.30 -4.29
C PHE A 119 -21.25 7.15 -4.55
N GLU A 120 -21.93 7.55 -3.47
CA GLU A 120 -23.22 8.25 -3.54
C GLU A 120 -23.08 9.77 -3.72
N GLY A 121 -21.88 10.31 -3.49
CA GLY A 121 -21.58 11.71 -3.72
C GLY A 121 -20.74 12.35 -2.62
N ALA A 122 -20.53 13.65 -2.77
CA ALA A 122 -19.71 14.45 -1.89
C ALA A 122 -20.32 15.82 -1.62
N ILE A 123 -20.03 16.36 -0.44
CA ILE A 123 -20.25 17.77 -0.11
C ILE A 123 -18.87 18.42 0.04
N ILE A 124 -18.65 19.54 -0.65
CA ILE A 124 -17.45 20.35 -0.48
C ILE A 124 -17.85 21.63 0.26
N SER A 125 -17.29 21.82 1.45
CA SER A 125 -17.58 22.94 2.34
C SER A 125 -16.30 23.48 2.97
N SER A 126 -15.84 24.63 2.47
CA SER A 126 -14.75 25.42 3.03
C SER A 126 -15.30 26.79 3.43
N CYS A 127 -15.17 27.14 4.70
CA CYS A 127 -15.51 28.46 5.24
C CYS A 127 -14.45 29.51 4.92
#